data_AF-A0A820SAJ0-F1
#
_entry.id   AF-A0A820SAJ0-F1
#
_cell.length_a   1.000
_cell.length_b   1.000
_cell.length_c   1.000
_cell.angle_alpha   90.00
_cell.angle_beta   90.00
_cell.angle_gamma   90.00
#
_symmetry.space_group_name_H-M   'P 1'
#
loop_
_entity.id
_entity.type
_entity.pdbx_description
1 polymer ?
#
loop_
_entity_poly.entity_id
_entity_poly.type
_entity_poly.pdbx_seq_one_letter_code
_entity_poly.pdbx_strand_id
1 'polypeptide(L)'
;SKTIGLVLGDLNKDGNNDLVVTDETNNVVLIFLGDGTGAFTLTNTLSSDSNSKPYGVAINDFNGDGLPDIGITNSGTNNVGIFLNNGNTIFKPQTTYSTGNNPVSMIVIDFNKDGILDIATTNYAGNSISVLLGNSAGTFQTQKLFSTG
;
A
#
# COMPACT_ATOMS: atom_id res chain seq x y z
N SER A 1 5.89 -0.46 19.44
CA SER A 1 5.53 -0.20 18.03
C SER A 1 6.82 0.00 17.27
N LYS A 2 7.04 -0.77 16.21
CA LYS A 2 8.14 -0.53 15.28
C LYS A 2 7.52 0.03 14.02
N THR A 3 7.56 1.35 13.91
CA THR A 3 7.16 2.09 12.72
C THR A 3 8.24 1.96 11.66
N ILE A 4 7.86 1.62 10.42
CA ILE A 4 8.85 1.30 9.36
C ILE A 4 8.60 2.04 8.07
N GLY A 5 7.35 2.10 7.61
CA GLY A 5 6.95 2.84 6.42
C GLY A 5 6.26 4.14 6.79
N LEU A 6 6.49 5.16 5.97
CA LEU A 6 5.89 6.48 6.07
C LEU A 6 5.62 7.02 4.67
N VAL A 7 4.42 7.57 4.45
CA VAL A 7 4.10 8.30 3.22
C VAL A 7 3.18 9.47 3.53
N LEU A 8 3.30 10.52 2.71
CA LEU A 8 2.40 11.68 2.73
C LEU A 8 1.44 11.61 1.53
N GLY A 9 0.21 12.04 1.73
CA GLY A 9 -0.77 12.24 0.66
C GLY A 9 -2.07 12.81 1.22
N ASP A 10 -2.79 13.58 0.41
CA ASP A 10 -4.11 14.13 0.77
C ASP A 10 -5.17 13.03 0.65
N LEU A 11 -5.44 12.28 1.74
CA LEU A 11 -6.34 11.12 1.75
C LEU A 11 -7.82 11.51 1.81
N ASN A 12 -8.12 12.66 2.42
CA ASN A 12 -9.48 13.15 2.60
C ASN A 12 -9.88 14.21 1.55
N LYS A 13 -8.95 14.61 0.68
CA LYS A 13 -9.09 15.63 -0.36
C LYS A 13 -9.41 17.03 0.16
N ASP A 14 -8.89 17.39 1.32
CA ASP A 14 -9.06 18.72 1.90
C ASP A 14 -7.97 19.71 1.48
N GLY A 15 -6.98 19.26 0.71
CA GLY A 15 -5.85 20.06 0.22
C GLY A 15 -4.64 20.05 1.15
N ASN A 16 -4.70 19.39 2.29
CA ASN A 16 -3.58 19.21 3.20
C ASN A 16 -2.94 17.83 3.03
N ASN A 17 -1.65 17.72 3.36
CA ASN A 17 -1.00 16.41 3.38
C ASN A 17 -1.40 15.66 4.66
N ASP A 18 -1.89 14.43 4.50
CA ASP A 18 -2.07 13.47 5.59
C ASP A 18 -0.87 12.53 5.68
N LEU A 19 -0.76 11.81 6.80
CA LEU A 19 0.32 10.88 7.09
C LEU A 19 -0.20 9.45 7.20
N VAL A 20 0.43 8.52 6.48
CA VAL A 20 0.15 7.09 6.61
C VAL A 20 1.40 6.36 7.06
N VAL A 21 1.23 5.51 8.08
CA VAL A 21 2.33 4.87 8.80
C VAL A 21 2.07 3.38 8.94
N THR A 22 3.05 2.52 8.64
CA THR A 22 2.96 1.09 8.94
C THR A 22 3.55 0.78 10.31
N ASP A 23 2.86 -0.04 11.09
CA ASP A 23 3.35 -0.60 12.36
C ASP A 23 3.53 -2.11 12.22
N GLU A 24 4.79 -2.53 12.04
CA GLU A 24 5.17 -3.93 11.85
C GLU A 24 4.76 -4.79 13.03
N THR A 25 4.85 -4.25 14.26
CA THR A 25 4.66 -5.03 15.49
C THR A 25 3.19 -5.34 15.73
N ASN A 26 2.33 -4.36 15.45
CA ASN A 26 0.90 -4.47 15.71
C ASN A 26 0.11 -4.97 14.49
N ASN A 27 0.75 -5.16 13.33
CA ASN A 27 0.10 -5.51 12.06
C ASN A 27 -0.99 -4.49 11.67
N VAL A 28 -0.71 -3.20 11.81
CA VAL A 28 -1.65 -2.13 11.46
C VAL A 28 -1.04 -1.06 10.57
N VAL A 29 -1.91 -0.32 9.90
CA VAL A 29 -1.61 0.96 9.25
C VAL A 29 -2.31 2.08 10.03
N LEU A 30 -1.56 3.07 10.47
CA LEU A 30 -2.06 4.23 11.19
C LEU A 30 -2.23 5.39 10.22
N ILE A 31 -3.35 6.10 10.30
CA ILE A 31 -3.69 7.24 9.46
C ILE A 31 -3.83 8.47 10.33
N PHE A 32 -3.04 9.49 10.03
CA PHE A 32 -3.11 10.78 10.70
C PHE A 32 -3.54 11.85 9.71
N LEU A 33 -4.65 12.54 9.97
CA LEU A 33 -5.05 13.68 9.15
C LEU A 33 -4.25 14.92 9.51
N GLY A 34 -3.76 15.62 8.49
CA GLY A 34 -3.04 16.86 8.62
C GLY A 34 -3.97 18.06 8.60
N ASP A 35 -3.68 19.09 9.38
CA ASP A 35 -4.46 20.34 9.39
C ASP A 35 -3.86 21.46 8.52
N GLY A 36 -2.82 21.13 7.74
CA GLY A 36 -2.09 22.08 6.90
C GLY A 36 -1.06 22.95 7.64
N THR A 37 -1.03 22.91 8.97
CA THR A 37 -0.08 23.67 9.80
C THR A 37 1.12 22.83 10.24
N GLY A 38 1.15 21.56 9.87
CA GLY A 38 2.13 20.56 10.30
C GLY A 38 1.71 19.78 11.55
N ALA A 39 0.50 20.01 12.08
CA ALA A 39 -0.08 19.16 13.10
C ALA A 39 -0.84 18.00 12.46
N PHE A 40 -0.80 16.84 13.13
CA PHE A 40 -1.39 15.59 12.67
C PHE A 40 -2.20 14.94 13.80
N THR A 41 -3.38 14.43 13.46
CA THR A 41 -4.26 13.73 14.42
C THR A 41 -4.50 12.30 13.95
N LEU A 42 -4.23 11.30 14.79
CA LEU A 42 -4.59 9.90 14.50
C LEU A 42 -6.10 9.77 14.40
N THR A 43 -6.62 9.46 13.22
CA THR A 43 -8.07 9.36 12.97
C THR A 43 -8.53 7.94 12.67
N ASN A 44 -7.64 7.10 12.14
CA ASN A 44 -7.99 5.74 11.77
C ASN A 44 -6.80 4.78 11.93
N THR A 45 -7.13 3.53 12.21
CA THR A 45 -6.18 2.41 12.33
C THR A 45 -6.74 1.25 11.54
N LEU A 46 -6.06 0.89 10.44
CA LEU A 46 -6.45 -0.23 9.59
C LEU A 46 -5.71 -1.50 10.03
N SER A 47 -6.46 -2.55 10.34
CA SER A 47 -5.88 -3.86 10.61
C SER A 47 -5.45 -4.53 9.31
N SER A 48 -4.22 -5.03 9.27
CA SER A 48 -3.77 -6.00 8.27
C SER A 48 -3.86 -7.41 8.84
N ASP A 49 -3.53 -8.42 8.02
CA ASP A 49 -3.63 -9.83 8.38
C ASP A 49 -2.71 -10.19 9.56
N SER A 50 -3.07 -11.25 10.28
CA SER A 50 -2.23 -11.79 11.35
C SER A 50 -0.83 -12.15 10.83
N ASN A 51 0.22 -11.66 11.50
CA ASN A 51 1.63 -11.85 11.13
C ASN A 51 2.03 -11.21 9.79
N SER A 52 1.25 -10.28 9.25
CA SER A 52 1.53 -9.59 7.99
C SER A 52 2.85 -8.81 8.02
N LYS A 53 3.21 -8.21 9.16
CA LYS A 53 4.40 -7.37 9.33
C LYS A 53 4.50 -6.32 8.23
N PRO A 54 3.55 -5.36 8.17
CA PRO A 54 3.53 -4.35 7.12
C PRO A 54 4.81 -3.52 7.16
N TYR A 55 5.41 -3.28 6.00
CA TYR A 55 6.73 -2.66 5.86
C TYR A 55 6.67 -1.39 5.02
N GLY A 56 6.65 -1.51 3.69
CA GLY A 56 6.43 -0.41 2.77
C GLY A 56 4.96 -0.01 2.69
N VAL A 57 4.73 1.25 2.30
CA VAL A 57 3.40 1.84 2.09
C VAL A 57 3.42 2.80 0.90
N ALA A 58 2.31 2.85 0.17
CA ALA A 58 2.09 3.76 -0.94
C ALA A 58 0.64 4.27 -0.94
N ILE A 59 0.43 5.49 -1.43
CA ILE A 59 -0.90 6.07 -1.67
C ILE A 59 -1.07 6.27 -3.18
N ASN A 60 -2.12 5.70 -3.76
CA ASN A 60 -2.51 5.85 -5.17
C ASN A 60 -4.01 5.57 -5.33
N ASP A 61 -4.59 5.89 -6.47
CA ASP A 61 -5.95 5.47 -6.86
C ASP A 61 -5.86 4.10 -7.56
N PHE A 62 -5.92 3.01 -6.79
CA PHE A 62 -5.66 1.66 -7.31
C PHE A 62 -6.84 1.08 -8.08
N ASN A 63 -8.04 1.64 -7.91
CA ASN A 63 -9.25 1.17 -8.58
C ASN A 63 -9.81 2.15 -9.63
N GLY A 64 -9.23 3.34 -9.78
CA GLY A 64 -9.62 4.34 -10.76
C GLY A 64 -10.89 5.12 -10.39
N ASP A 65 -11.32 5.12 -9.13
CA ASP A 65 -12.51 5.85 -8.68
C ASP A 65 -12.22 7.32 -8.30
N GLY A 66 -10.95 7.71 -8.40
CA GLY A 66 -10.44 9.03 -8.09
C GLY A 66 -10.11 9.22 -6.61
N LEU A 67 -10.39 8.28 -5.72
CA LEU A 67 -10.07 8.39 -4.30
C LEU A 67 -8.66 7.83 -4.01
N PRO A 68 -7.90 8.47 -3.11
CA PRO A 68 -6.64 7.92 -2.66
C PRO A 68 -6.87 6.66 -1.82
N ASP A 69 -6.36 5.52 -2.30
CA ASP A 69 -6.30 4.26 -1.60
C ASP A 69 -4.91 4.04 -0.98
N ILE A 70 -4.78 2.99 -0.17
CA ILE A 70 -3.52 2.65 0.51
C ILE A 70 -3.06 1.25 0.08
N GLY A 71 -1.84 1.15 -0.43
CA GLY A 71 -1.14 -0.11 -0.65
C GLY A 71 -0.05 -0.32 0.39
N ILE A 72 0.13 -1.56 0.87
CA ILE A 72 1.20 -1.95 1.79
C ILE A 72 1.92 -3.21 1.30
N THR A 73 3.20 -3.35 1.63
CA THR A 73 3.92 -4.62 1.51
C THR A 73 3.89 -5.36 2.85
N ASN A 74 3.37 -6.58 2.86
CA ASN A 74 3.29 -7.44 4.04
C ASN A 74 4.46 -8.43 4.02
N SER A 75 5.52 -8.04 4.74
CA SER A 75 6.81 -8.72 4.70
C SER A 75 6.78 -10.11 5.35
N GLY A 76 5.84 -10.37 6.25
CA GLY A 76 5.66 -11.64 6.95
C GLY A 76 4.76 -12.64 6.21
N THR A 77 3.80 -12.15 5.42
CA THR A 77 2.86 -12.98 4.65
C THR A 77 3.15 -13.02 3.15
N ASN A 78 4.24 -12.41 2.70
CA ASN A 78 4.71 -12.41 1.30
C ASN A 78 3.63 -11.96 0.30
N ASN A 79 2.99 -10.83 0.60
CA ASN A 79 1.99 -10.24 -0.27
C ASN A 79 2.02 -8.72 -0.22
N VAL A 80 1.32 -8.09 -1.16
CA VAL A 80 0.84 -6.72 -1.02
C VAL A 80 -0.60 -6.73 -0.55
N GLY A 81 -0.97 -5.80 0.31
CA GLY A 81 -2.35 -5.54 0.72
C GLY A 81 -2.82 -4.19 0.20
N ILE A 82 -4.02 -4.14 -0.38
CA ILE A 82 -4.64 -2.92 -0.89
C ILE A 82 -5.92 -2.61 -0.11
N PHE A 83 -5.94 -1.46 0.56
CA PHE A 83 -7.10 -0.90 1.25
C PHE A 83 -7.74 0.15 0.35
N LEU A 84 -8.93 -0.18 -0.18
CA LEU A 84 -9.70 0.76 -1.01
C LEU A 84 -10.48 1.74 -0.14
N ASN A 85 -10.36 3.02 -0.46
CA ASN A 85 -11.06 4.12 0.18
C ASN A 85 -12.48 4.25 -0.40
N ASN A 86 -13.49 4.27 0.46
CA ASN A 86 -14.90 4.51 0.07
C ASN A 86 -15.34 5.96 0.32
N GLY A 87 -14.38 6.86 0.59
CA GLY A 87 -14.60 8.26 0.89
C GLY A 87 -14.51 8.56 2.38
N ASN A 88 -14.20 9.82 2.70
CA ASN A 88 -14.04 10.32 4.08
C ASN A 88 -13.10 9.45 4.93
N THR A 89 -12.03 8.91 4.32
CA THR A 89 -11.04 8.01 4.97
C THR A 89 -11.62 6.72 5.57
N ILE A 90 -12.74 6.25 5.02
CA ILE A 90 -13.35 4.96 5.37
C ILE A 90 -12.83 3.91 4.39
N PHE A 91 -12.06 2.94 4.88
CA PHE A 91 -11.43 1.92 4.04
C PHE A 91 -12.13 0.57 4.14
N LYS A 92 -12.18 -0.17 3.03
CA LYS A 92 -12.55 -1.60 3.03
C LYS A 92 -11.41 -2.43 3.67
N PRO A 93 -11.72 -3.64 4.18
CA PRO A 93 -10.68 -4.62 4.49
C PRO A 93 -9.75 -4.84 3.29
N GLN A 94 -8.47 -5.09 3.56
CA GLN A 94 -7.49 -5.26 2.48
C GLN A 94 -7.83 -6.43 1.56
N THR A 95 -7.59 -6.24 0.27
CA THR A 95 -7.44 -7.34 -0.69
C THR A 95 -5.96 -7.62 -0.87
N THR A 96 -5.54 -8.89 -0.84
CA THR A 96 -4.13 -9.26 -0.88
C THR A 96 -3.73 -9.93 -2.19
N TYR A 97 -2.49 -9.69 -2.61
CA TYR A 97 -1.91 -10.25 -3.83
C TYR A 97 -0.51 -10.77 -3.54
N SER A 98 -0.25 -12.03 -3.87
CA SER A 98 1.03 -12.69 -3.57
C SER A 98 2.22 -12.00 -4.25
N THR A 99 3.31 -11.87 -3.50
CA THR A 99 4.62 -11.39 -3.97
C THR A 99 5.67 -12.50 -3.86
N GLY A 100 6.95 -12.17 -4.11
CA GLY A 100 8.07 -12.98 -3.68
C GLY A 100 8.31 -12.84 -2.17
N ASN A 101 9.40 -13.43 -1.70
CA ASN A 101 9.69 -13.55 -0.29
C ASN A 101 10.14 -12.21 0.33
N ASN A 102 9.50 -11.85 1.44
CA ASN A 102 9.82 -10.68 2.25
C ASN A 102 9.80 -9.37 1.43
N PRO A 103 8.65 -8.97 0.89
CA PRO A 103 8.52 -7.70 0.18
C PRO A 103 8.74 -6.54 1.16
N VAL A 104 9.59 -5.58 0.77
CA VAL A 104 9.98 -4.44 1.64
C VAL A 104 9.65 -3.07 1.06
N SER A 105 9.47 -2.97 -0.25
CA SER A 105 9.11 -1.72 -0.92
C SER A 105 8.24 -2.01 -2.14
N MET A 106 7.47 -1.01 -2.55
CA MET A 106 6.65 -1.08 -3.74
C MET A 106 6.68 0.24 -4.51
N ILE A 107 6.46 0.15 -5.81
CA ILE A 107 6.15 1.27 -6.69
C ILE A 107 4.86 0.96 -7.45
N VAL A 108 4.13 2.01 -7.80
CA VAL A 108 2.84 1.92 -8.48
C VAL A 108 2.85 2.86 -9.67
N ILE A 109 2.75 2.32 -10.87
CA ILE A 109 2.75 3.06 -12.13
C ILE A 109 2.29 2.12 -13.24
N ASP A 110 1.73 2.67 -14.32
CA ASP A 110 1.43 1.93 -15.54
C ASP A 110 2.74 1.55 -16.27
N PHE A 111 3.20 0.30 -16.14
CA PHE A 111 4.44 -0.17 -16.76
C PHE A 111 4.23 -0.58 -18.22
N ASN A 112 3.04 -1.03 -18.57
CA ASN A 112 2.74 -1.62 -19.87
C ASN A 112 2.04 -0.64 -20.84
N LYS A 113 1.70 0.57 -20.37
CA LYS A 113 1.03 1.66 -21.07
C LYS A 113 -0.42 1.36 -21.48
N ASP A 114 -1.14 0.57 -20.69
CA ASP A 114 -2.56 0.27 -20.93
C ASP A 114 -3.53 1.24 -20.24
N GLY A 115 -3.00 2.21 -19.49
CA GLY A 115 -3.77 3.19 -18.74
C GLY A 115 -4.24 2.71 -17.37
N ILE A 116 -3.79 1.54 -16.92
CA ILE A 116 -4.13 0.95 -15.61
C ILE A 116 -2.85 0.89 -14.77
N LEU A 117 -2.97 1.21 -13.48
CA LEU A 117 -1.83 1.14 -12.58
C LEU A 117 -1.41 -0.32 -12.37
N ASP A 118 -0.11 -0.55 -12.44
CA ASP A 118 0.54 -1.81 -12.06
C ASP A 118 1.30 -1.65 -10.74
N ILE A 119 1.68 -2.76 -10.12
CA ILE A 119 2.51 -2.79 -8.90
C ILE A 119 3.81 -3.53 -9.19
N ALA A 120 4.94 -2.97 -8.73
CA ALA A 120 6.18 -3.74 -8.59
C ALA A 120 6.69 -3.69 -7.15
N THR A 121 7.20 -4.82 -6.65
CA THR A 121 7.77 -4.94 -5.30
C THR A 121 9.21 -5.43 -5.34
N THR A 122 10.04 -4.96 -4.40
CA THR A 122 11.34 -5.56 -4.11
C THR A 122 11.18 -6.65 -3.04
N ASN A 123 11.67 -7.86 -3.32
CA ASN A 123 11.56 -9.02 -2.43
C ASN A 123 12.92 -9.31 -1.80
N TYR A 124 13.15 -8.78 -0.59
CA TYR A 124 14.47 -8.75 0.04
C TYR A 124 15.05 -10.15 0.26
N ALA A 125 14.27 -11.07 0.85
CA ALA A 125 14.74 -12.43 1.10
C ALA A 125 14.70 -13.33 -0.15
N GLY A 126 13.98 -12.90 -1.19
CA GLY A 126 13.81 -13.66 -2.43
C GLY A 126 14.77 -13.27 -3.55
N ASN A 127 15.67 -12.29 -3.34
CA ASN A 127 16.56 -11.71 -4.35
C ASN A 127 15.87 -11.47 -5.70
N SER A 128 14.63 -10.96 -5.65
CA SER A 128 13.78 -10.81 -6.82
C SER A 128 12.93 -9.56 -6.73
N ILE A 129 12.33 -9.20 -7.86
CA ILE A 129 11.20 -8.30 -7.92
C ILE A 129 9.94 -9.07 -8.34
N SER A 130 8.79 -8.68 -7.82
CA SER A 130 7.49 -9.09 -8.35
C SER A 130 6.89 -7.95 -9.15
N VAL A 131 6.29 -8.25 -10.29
CA VAL A 131 5.46 -7.31 -11.05
C VAL A 131 4.05 -7.89 -11.15
N LEU A 132 3.06 -7.12 -10.73
CA LEU A 132 1.65 -7.47 -10.77
C LEU A 132 0.95 -6.46 -11.68
N LEU A 133 0.49 -6.93 -12.84
CA LEU A 133 -0.21 -6.07 -13.78
C LEU A 133 -1.63 -5.79 -13.29
N GLY A 134 -2.07 -4.55 -13.41
CA GLY A 134 -3.43 -4.15 -13.09
C GLY A 134 -4.44 -4.75 -14.06
N ASN A 135 -5.72 -4.60 -13.71
CA ASN A 135 -6.84 -4.78 -14.61
C ASN A 135 -7.91 -3.73 -14.34
N SER A 136 -8.82 -3.56 -15.29
CA SER A 136 -9.83 -2.51 -15.27
C SER A 136 -10.88 -2.66 -14.14
N ALA A 137 -10.81 -3.73 -13.35
CA ALA A 137 -11.68 -3.93 -12.19
C ALA A 137 -11.02 -3.43 -10.88
N GLY A 138 -9.86 -2.78 -10.95
CA GLY A 138 -9.11 -2.35 -9.76
C GLY A 138 -8.49 -3.52 -9.00
N THR A 139 -8.19 -4.61 -9.72
CA THR A 139 -7.53 -5.80 -9.16
C THR A 139 -6.24 -6.10 -9.92
N PHE A 140 -5.41 -6.97 -9.37
CA PHE A 140 -4.10 -7.29 -9.92
C PHE A 140 -4.01 -8.75 -10.36
N GLN A 141 -3.32 -8.97 -11.47
CA GLN A 141 -3.01 -10.29 -11.98
C GLN A 141 -1.99 -11.02 -11.08
N THR A 142 -1.84 -12.32 -11.30
CA THR A 142 -0.77 -13.08 -10.64
C THR A 142 0.59 -12.47 -10.95
N GLN A 143 1.43 -12.39 -9.93
CA GLN A 143 2.78 -11.86 -10.06
C GLN A 143 3.62 -12.57 -11.11
N LYS A 144 4.46 -11.78 -11.78
CA LYS A 144 5.63 -12.25 -12.51
C LYS A 144 6.88 -11.94 -11.70
N LEU A 145 7.70 -12.96 -11.46
CA LEU A 145 8.96 -12.83 -10.73
C LEU A 145 10.13 -12.58 -11.68
N PHE A 146 11.04 -11.71 -11.27
CA PHE A 146 12.31 -11.49 -11.95
C PHE A 146 13.44 -11.58 -10.92
N SER A 147 14.38 -12.50 -11.13
CA SER A 147 15.57 -12.61 -10.28
C SER A 147 16.48 -11.40 -10.48
N THR A 148 17.16 -11.00 -9.41
CA THR A 148 18.12 -9.87 -9.39
C THR A 148 19.54 -10.30 -9.00
N GLY A 149 19.76 -11.59 -8.73
CA GLY A 149 21.05 -12.16 -8.29
C GLY A 149 20.90 -13.52 -7.62
#